data_AF-A0A6P3XNP4-F1
#
_entry.id   AF-A0A6P3XNP4-F1
#
_cell.length_a   1.000
_cell.length_b   1.000
_cell.length_c   1.000
_cell.angle_alpha   90.00
_cell.angle_beta   90.00
_cell.angle_gamma   90.00
#
_symmetry.space_group_name_H-M   'P 1'
#
loop_
_entity.id
_entity.type
_entity.pdbx_description
1 polymer ?
#
loop_
_entity_poly.entity_id
_entity_poly.type
_entity_poly.pdbx_seq_one_letter_code
_entity_poly.pdbx_strand_id
1 'polypeptide(L)'
;MKTLVIIAGVLAVMTGINGFDVKNSRSFNQYFAKCEEELGGKPVERRPEKIHCALVKFGNIVKANGELDEVESWKLFEDTISDANKLEQAKMLFYKCYNETIQSGSTGKEQAMKIITCASPNLDLLDKLN
;
A
#
# COMPACT_ATOMS: atom_id res chain seq x y z
N MET A 1 34.48 -33.66 -9.45
CA MET A 1 33.05 -33.96 -9.27
C MET A 1 32.75 -34.10 -7.78
N LYS A 2 32.28 -33.03 -7.11
CA LYS A 2 31.72 -33.02 -5.73
C LYS A 2 31.34 -31.60 -5.28
N THR A 3 31.87 -30.57 -5.94
CA THR A 3 31.56 -29.15 -5.68
C THR A 3 30.31 -28.62 -6.39
N LEU A 4 29.78 -29.33 -7.39
CA LEU A 4 28.63 -28.86 -8.18
C LEU A 4 27.26 -29.19 -7.56
N VAL A 5 27.21 -29.97 -6.48
CA VAL A 5 25.94 -30.41 -5.87
C VAL A 5 25.40 -29.38 -4.87
N ILE A 6 26.23 -28.47 -4.36
CA ILE A 6 25.79 -27.49 -3.35
C ILE A 6 25.07 -26.30 -4.02
N ILE A 7 25.38 -25.99 -5.28
CA ILE A 7 24.78 -24.84 -5.99
C ILE A 7 23.35 -25.16 -6.48
N ALA A 8 23.00 -26.45 -6.62
CA ALA A 8 21.65 -26.88 -6.99
C ALA A 8 20.65 -26.91 -5.81
N GLY A 9 21.11 -26.64 -4.57
CA GLY A 9 20.27 -26.64 -3.36
C GLY A 9 19.65 -25.28 -2.99
N VAL A 10 20.03 -24.20 -3.67
CA VAL A 10 19.56 -22.83 -3.37
C VAL A 10 18.40 -22.39 -4.28
N LEU A 11 17.90 -23.28 -5.14
CA LEU A 11 16.73 -23.04 -5.99
C LEU A 11 15.41 -23.50 -5.35
N ALA A 12 15.40 -23.79 -4.05
CA ALA A 12 14.21 -24.14 -3.27
C ALA A 12 13.91 -23.10 -2.18
N VAL A 13 14.28 -21.83 -2.41
CA VAL A 13 13.87 -20.73 -1.52
C VAL A 13 12.45 -20.30 -1.91
N MET A 14 11.50 -20.82 -1.14
CA MET A 14 10.20 -20.20 -0.85
C MET A 14 9.18 -20.14 -1.99
N THR A 15 8.69 -21.31 -2.39
CA THR A 15 7.27 -21.43 -2.77
C THR A 15 6.41 -21.11 -1.53
N GLY A 16 6.07 -19.84 -1.28
CA GLY A 16 5.16 -19.49 -0.19
C GLY A 16 5.28 -18.10 0.44
N ILE A 17 5.59 -17.04 -0.31
CA ILE A 17 5.32 -15.67 0.15
C ILE A 17 4.25 -15.08 -0.77
N ASN A 18 3.02 -15.56 -0.63
CA ASN A 18 1.87 -14.90 -1.25
C ASN A 18 1.59 -13.62 -0.47
N GLY A 19 2.43 -12.59 -0.65
CA GLY A 19 2.12 -11.23 -0.20
C GLY A 19 1.02 -10.66 -1.08
N PHE A 20 1.14 -10.81 -2.40
CA PHE A 20 0.18 -10.30 -3.37
C PHE A 20 -1.13 -11.08 -3.37
N ASP A 21 -2.24 -10.36 -3.21
CA ASP A 21 -3.60 -10.89 -3.28
C ASP A 21 -4.36 -10.17 -4.41
N VAL A 22 -4.60 -10.89 -5.51
CA VAL A 22 -5.31 -10.38 -6.69
C VAL A 22 -6.69 -9.84 -6.35
N LYS A 23 -7.41 -10.47 -5.40
CA LYS A 23 -8.75 -10.04 -4.99
C LYS A 23 -8.65 -8.69 -4.27
N ASN A 24 -7.71 -8.56 -3.34
CA ASN A 24 -7.50 -7.32 -2.60
C ASN A 24 -7.01 -6.20 -3.53
N SER A 25 -6.05 -6.47 -4.43
CA SER A 25 -5.63 -5.53 -5.46
C SER A 25 -6.80 -5.06 -6.34
N ARG A 26 -7.69 -5.97 -6.75
CA ARG A 26 -8.90 -5.62 -7.51
C ARG A 26 -9.85 -4.76 -6.70
N SER A 27 -10.13 -5.14 -5.46
CA SER A 27 -11.01 -4.38 -4.57
C SER A 27 -10.50 -2.98 -4.32
N PHE A 28 -9.19 -2.81 -4.05
CA PHE A 28 -8.61 -1.48 -3.86
C PHE A 28 -8.78 -0.60 -5.11
N ASN A 29 -8.43 -1.11 -6.29
CA ASN A 29 -8.60 -0.38 -7.55
C ASN A 29 -10.07 0.01 -7.80
N GLN A 30 -11.02 -0.89 -7.51
CA GLN A 30 -12.46 -0.60 -7.63
C GLN A 30 -12.93 0.48 -6.65
N TYR A 31 -12.49 0.44 -5.39
CA TYR A 31 -12.85 1.47 -4.41
C TYR A 31 -12.21 2.82 -4.76
N PHE A 32 -10.98 2.81 -5.26
CA PHE A 32 -10.34 4.02 -5.73
C PHE A 32 -11.12 4.65 -6.87
N ALA A 33 -11.47 3.90 -7.92
CA ALA A 33 -12.28 4.38 -9.04
C ALA A 33 -13.64 4.92 -8.58
N LYS A 34 -14.35 4.21 -7.70
CA LYS A 34 -15.61 4.68 -7.10
C LYS A 34 -15.45 6.00 -6.35
N CYS A 35 -14.37 6.16 -5.60
CA CYS A 35 -14.09 7.40 -4.89
C CYS A 35 -13.75 8.55 -5.84
N GLU A 36 -13.19 8.29 -7.02
CA GLU A 36 -13.01 9.30 -8.05
C GLU A 36 -14.35 9.78 -8.62
N GLU A 37 -15.29 8.86 -8.84
CA GLU A 37 -16.64 9.17 -9.30
C GLU A 37 -17.41 9.97 -8.24
N GLU A 38 -17.41 9.50 -6.98
CA GLU A 38 -18.15 10.12 -5.86
C GLU A 38 -17.65 11.53 -5.52
N LEU A 39 -16.33 11.77 -5.57
CA LEU A 39 -15.72 13.05 -5.21
C LEU A 39 -15.51 13.98 -6.42
N GLY A 40 -15.83 13.51 -7.62
CA GLY A 40 -15.59 14.19 -8.90
C GLY A 40 -14.11 14.52 -9.14
N GLY A 41 -13.88 15.54 -9.98
CA GLY A 41 -12.55 15.97 -10.39
C GLY A 41 -12.01 15.19 -11.59
N LYS A 42 -10.78 15.49 -12.03
CA LYS A 42 -10.18 14.78 -13.18
C LYS A 42 -9.77 13.36 -12.76
N PRO A 43 -9.99 12.32 -13.59
CA PRO A 43 -9.63 10.92 -13.28
C PRO A 43 -8.13 10.66 -13.01
N VAL A 44 -7.27 11.65 -13.25
CA VAL A 44 -5.81 11.51 -13.10
C VAL A 44 -5.30 12.29 -11.88
N GLU A 45 -6.17 13.06 -11.23
CA GLU A 45 -5.77 13.90 -10.11
C GLU A 45 -5.67 13.06 -8.84
N ARG A 46 -4.43 12.82 -8.38
CA ARG A 46 -4.12 12.13 -7.12
C ARG A 46 -4.40 13.05 -5.93
N ARG A 47 -5.68 13.26 -5.65
CA ARG A 47 -6.13 14.03 -4.50
C ARG A 47 -6.09 13.14 -3.25
N PRO A 48 -5.45 13.56 -2.14
CA PRO A 48 -5.41 12.80 -0.89
C PRO A 48 -6.79 12.33 -0.41
N GLU A 49 -7.84 13.10 -0.67
CA GLU A 49 -9.22 12.78 -0.31
C GLU A 49 -9.75 11.53 -1.02
N LYS A 50 -9.37 11.32 -2.28
CA LYS A 50 -9.74 10.13 -3.05
C LYS A 50 -9.06 8.89 -2.50
N ILE A 51 -7.79 9.00 -2.14
CA ILE A 51 -7.02 7.91 -1.51
C ILE A 51 -7.63 7.57 -0.15
N HIS A 52 -7.87 8.59 0.68
CA HIS A 52 -8.51 8.42 1.98
C HIS A 52 -9.88 7.71 1.85
N CYS A 53 -10.72 8.15 0.91
CA CYS A 53 -12.00 7.50 0.62
C CYS A 53 -11.82 6.01 0.26
N ALA A 54 -10.84 5.68 -0.59
CA ALA A 54 -10.58 4.31 -0.99
C ALA A 54 -10.16 3.45 0.21
N LEU A 55 -9.28 3.97 1.07
CA LEU A 55 -8.81 3.28 2.28
C LEU A 55 -9.93 3.04 3.29
N VAL A 56 -10.85 4.00 3.45
CA VAL A 56 -12.05 3.84 4.28
C VAL A 56 -12.94 2.72 3.74
N LYS A 57 -13.16 2.65 2.42
CA LYS A 57 -14.00 1.62 1.79
C LYS A 57 -13.34 0.24 1.73
N PHE A 58 -12.01 0.20 1.61
CA PHE A 58 -11.23 -1.04 1.63
C PHE A 58 -11.30 -1.74 3.00
N GLY A 59 -11.39 -0.94 4.08
CA GLY A 59 -11.66 -1.41 5.43
C GLY A 59 -10.40 -1.73 6.23
N ASN A 60 -10.51 -1.60 7.56
CA ASN A 60 -9.48 -1.85 8.58
C ASN A 60 -8.21 -0.98 8.56
N ILE A 61 -7.89 -0.32 7.44
CA ILE A 61 -6.73 0.59 7.35
C ILE A 61 -6.97 1.90 8.09
N VAL A 62 -8.20 2.44 8.03
CA VAL A 62 -8.57 3.64 8.79
C VAL A 62 -9.28 3.22 10.08
N LYS A 63 -8.64 3.47 11.22
CA LYS A 63 -9.16 3.21 12.56
C LYS A 63 -10.41 4.06 12.85
N ALA A 64 -11.17 3.67 13.88
CA ALA A 64 -12.39 4.37 14.29
C ALA A 64 -12.14 5.84 14.69
N ASN A 65 -10.95 6.18 15.19
CA ASN A 65 -10.54 7.55 15.51
C ASN A 65 -10.11 8.36 14.26
N GLY A 66 -10.16 7.76 13.07
CA GLY A 66 -9.77 8.38 11.80
C GLY A 66 -8.29 8.28 11.46
N GLU A 67 -7.49 7.60 12.28
CA GLU A 67 -6.07 7.40 12.01
C GLU A 67 -5.82 6.26 11.03
N LEU A 68 -4.75 6.35 10.26
CA LEU A 68 -4.21 5.19 9.57
C LEU A 68 -3.55 4.24 10.55
N ASP A 69 -3.88 2.96 10.40
CA ASP A 69 -3.20 1.84 11.04
C ASP A 69 -1.95 1.46 10.24
N GLU A 70 -0.80 1.43 10.90
CA GLU A 70 0.50 1.12 10.28
C GLU A 70 0.54 -0.31 9.72
N VAL A 71 0.05 -1.28 10.50
CA VAL A 71 0.15 -2.70 10.18
C VAL A 71 -0.78 -3.04 9.02
N GLU A 72 -2.03 -2.57 9.07
CA GLU A 72 -2.97 -2.79 7.97
C GLU A 72 -2.56 -2.03 6.69
N SER A 73 -1.89 -0.88 6.83
CA SER A 73 -1.30 -0.18 5.68
C SER A 73 -0.15 -0.97 5.04
N TRP A 74 0.70 -1.63 5.83
CA TRP A 74 1.75 -2.50 5.29
C TRP A 74 1.18 -3.70 4.55
N LYS A 75 0.14 -4.31 5.12
CA LYS A 75 -0.56 -5.42 4.50
C LYS A 75 -1.18 -5.03 3.17
N LEU A 76 -1.74 -3.83 3.03
CA LEU A 76 -2.21 -3.33 1.75
C LEU A 76 -1.09 -3.36 0.70
N PHE A 77 0.12 -2.91 1.02
CA PHE A 77 1.23 -2.94 0.04
C PHE A 77 1.62 -4.35 -0.34
N GLU A 78 1.67 -5.28 0.62
CA GLU A 78 1.92 -6.70 0.33
C GLU A 78 0.85 -7.24 -0.61
N ASP A 79 -0.43 -6.97 -0.30
CA ASP A 79 -1.59 -7.46 -1.06
C ASP A 79 -1.68 -6.86 -2.48
N THR A 80 -1.04 -5.72 -2.75
CA THR A 80 -1.25 -4.95 -3.99
C THR A 80 0.00 -4.74 -4.85
N ILE A 81 1.17 -5.17 -4.38
CA ILE A 81 2.44 -5.07 -5.11
C ILE A 81 3.13 -6.44 -5.17
N SER A 82 3.21 -7.02 -6.36
CA SER A 82 3.91 -8.30 -6.57
C SER A 82 5.43 -8.17 -6.75
N ASP A 83 5.91 -7.05 -7.28
CA ASP A 83 7.35 -6.82 -7.47
C ASP A 83 8.02 -6.48 -6.14
N ALA A 84 9.00 -7.29 -5.74
CA ALA A 84 9.67 -7.15 -4.45
C ALA A 84 10.40 -5.81 -4.28
N ASN A 85 11.01 -5.27 -5.34
CA ASN A 85 11.73 -4.00 -5.27
C ASN A 85 10.76 -2.82 -5.12
N LYS A 86 9.62 -2.87 -5.83
CA LYS A 86 8.54 -1.88 -5.66
C LYS A 86 7.91 -1.96 -4.27
N LEU A 87 7.71 -3.17 -3.75
CA LEU A 87 7.16 -3.39 -2.41
C LEU A 87 8.09 -2.78 -1.35
N GLU A 88 9.40 -3.03 -1.45
CA GLU A 88 10.39 -2.44 -0.55
C GLU A 88 10.37 -0.91 -0.64
N GLN A 89 10.34 -0.34 -1.84
CA GLN A 89 10.23 1.11 -2.05
C GLN A 89 8.97 1.70 -1.42
N ALA A 90 7.82 1.05 -1.61
CA ALA A 90 6.55 1.51 -1.06
C ALA A 90 6.55 1.51 0.46
N LYS A 91 7.05 0.43 1.07
CA LYS A 91 7.18 0.29 2.53
C LYS A 91 8.15 1.33 3.11
N MET A 92 9.30 1.56 2.47
CA MET A 92 10.26 2.58 2.91
C MET A 92 9.65 3.99 2.89
N LEU A 93 8.97 4.38 1.80
CA LEU A 93 8.34 5.69 1.72
C LEU A 93 7.22 5.84 2.76
N PHE A 94 6.36 4.82 2.89
CA PHE A 94 5.29 4.83 3.87
C PHE A 94 5.82 4.96 5.30
N TYR A 95 6.84 4.16 5.67
CA TYR A 95 7.45 4.20 7.00
C TYR A 95 8.04 5.58 7.32
N LYS A 96 8.71 6.21 6.35
CA LYS A 96 9.19 7.59 6.49
C LYS A 96 8.04 8.56 6.78
N CYS A 97 7.00 8.56 5.94
CA CYS A 97 5.85 9.44 6.07
C CYS A 97 5.07 9.24 7.38
N TYR A 98 4.92 7.98 7.80
CA TYR A 98 4.26 7.61 9.04
C TYR A 98 5.03 8.18 10.23
N ASN A 99 6.34 7.92 10.33
CA ASN A 99 7.16 8.41 11.43
C ASN A 99 7.24 9.93 11.51
N GLU A 100 7.45 10.61 10.38
CA GLU A 100 7.47 12.09 10.34
C GLU A 100 6.13 12.67 10.84
N THR A 101 5.01 12.02 10.49
CA THR A 101 3.68 12.45 10.94
C THR A 101 3.47 12.20 12.43
N ILE A 102 3.86 11.03 12.95
CA ILE A 102 3.76 10.73 14.39
C ILE A 102 4.66 11.67 15.21
N GLN A 103 5.89 11.94 14.75
CA GLN A 103 6.81 12.87 15.41
C GLN A 103 6.26 14.31 15.46
N SER A 104 5.44 14.71 14.50
CA SER A 104 4.76 16.01 14.52
C SER A 104 3.61 16.10 15.55
N GLY A 105 3.25 14.99 16.20
CA GLY A 105 2.12 14.92 17.14
C GLY A 105 0.74 14.91 16.49
N SER A 106 0.67 14.69 15.18
CA SER A 106 -0.61 14.63 14.45
C SER A 106 -1.38 13.37 14.83
N THR A 107 -2.69 13.49 15.04
CA THR A 107 -3.59 12.36 15.39
C THR A 107 -4.89 12.42 14.59
N GLY A 108 -5.72 11.38 14.71
CA GLY A 108 -7.02 11.29 14.04
C GLY A 108 -6.95 11.44 12.52
N LYS A 109 -7.96 12.07 11.93
CA LYS A 109 -8.03 12.33 10.49
C LYS A 109 -6.85 13.16 9.97
N GLU A 110 -6.30 14.07 10.77
CA GLU A 110 -5.14 14.88 10.36
C GLU A 110 -3.90 14.00 10.13
N GLN A 111 -3.66 13.03 11.01
CA GLN A 111 -2.60 12.03 10.84
C GLN A 111 -2.77 11.26 9.53
N ALA A 112 -3.96 10.74 9.27
CA ALA A 112 -4.25 10.01 8.04
C ALA A 112 -3.97 10.88 6.79
N MET A 113 -4.45 12.12 6.77
CA MET A 113 -4.29 12.99 5.60
C MET A 113 -2.83 13.38 5.35
N LYS A 114 -2.04 13.64 6.40
CA LYS A 114 -0.60 13.94 6.25
C LYS A 114 0.18 12.75 5.70
N ILE A 115 -0.08 11.55 6.21
CA ILE A 115 0.54 10.32 5.72
C ILE A 115 0.16 10.07 4.27
N ILE A 116 -1.13 10.14 3.94
CA ILE A 116 -1.62 9.92 2.57
C ILE A 116 -0.98 10.91 1.59
N THR A 117 -0.89 12.18 1.97
CA THR A 117 -0.29 13.22 1.12
C THR A 117 1.18 12.90 0.84
N CYS A 118 1.93 12.59 1.89
CA CYS A 118 3.35 12.25 1.79
C CYS A 118 3.59 10.94 1.02
N ALA A 119 2.79 9.90 1.27
CA ALA A 119 2.94 8.57 0.68
C ALA A 119 2.21 8.40 -0.66
N SER A 120 1.53 9.43 -1.17
CA SER A 120 0.80 9.39 -2.44
C SER A 120 1.62 8.92 -3.66
N PRO A 121 2.96 9.10 -3.74
CA PRO A 121 3.75 8.50 -4.83
C PRO A 121 3.67 6.97 -4.87
N ASN A 122 3.35 6.28 -3.77
CA ASN A 122 3.23 4.82 -3.74
C ASN A 122 2.13 4.29 -4.67
N LEU A 123 1.15 5.11 -5.06
CA LEU A 123 0.14 4.70 -6.04
C LEU A 123 0.73 4.26 -7.38
N ASP A 124 1.89 4.81 -7.78
CA ASP A 124 2.57 4.41 -9.02
C ASP A 124 3.26 3.04 -8.93
N LEU A 125 3.46 2.55 -7.71
CA LEU A 125 4.11 1.27 -7.44
C LEU A 125 3.12 0.10 -7.42
N LEU A 126 1.82 0.40 -7.27
CA LEU A 126 0.76 -0.60 -7.27
C LEU A 126 0.68 -1.33 -8.60
N ASP A 127 0.37 -2.63 -8.53
CA ASP A 127 0.16 -3.39 -9.74
C ASP A 127 -1.12 -2.96 -10.44
N LYS A 128 -0.99 -2.69 -11.74
CA LYS A 128 -2.14 -2.46 -12.61
C LYS A 128 -2.74 -3.80 -12.97
N LEU A 129 -3.96 -4.05 -12.52
CA LEU A 129 -4.73 -5.17 -12.98
C LEU A 129 -5.33 -4.80 -14.35
N ASN A 130 -4.77 -5.39 -15.41
CA ASN A 130 -5.32 -5.30 -16.77
C ASN A 130 -6.68 -6.01 -16.87
#